data_AF-A0A821KNK7-F1
#
_entry.id   AF-A0A821KNK7-F1
#
_cell.length_a   1.000
_cell.length_b   1.000
_cell.length_c   1.000
_cell.angle_alpha   90.00
_cell.angle_beta   90.00
_cell.angle_gamma   90.00
#
_symmetry.space_group_name_H-M   'P 1'
#
loop_
_entity.id
_entity.type
_entity.pdbx_description
1 polymer ?
#
loop_
_entity_poly.entity_id
_entity_poly.type
_entity_poly.pdbx_seq_one_letter_code
_entity_poly.pdbx_strand_id
1 'polypeptide(L)'
;MFQTEALIDTSILPSDIMSFRNVKFFDFIRKEAGDAAVDLFEIQSINCVKSLLMTADVYCIMNLKSKALDCFKNKHGFMLDDDTFIIKIGIKGNVDYLIDLLKQKCTADAKLTKSSKRNQSSPPLDRTINISSTTTESTMSVLSSNSSNVVTSKKSDIIDISHSLDDDFSLQVDPLTVKASVTITPKTNTAATSTN
;
A
#
# COMPACT_ATOMS: atom_id res chain seq x y z
N MET A 1 -10.51 -27.87 -9.61
CA MET A 1 -10.33 -26.49 -9.11
C MET A 1 -10.79 -26.51 -7.65
N PHE A 2 -9.86 -26.65 -6.71
CA PHE A 2 -10.20 -26.73 -5.30
C PHE A 2 -10.46 -25.31 -4.80
N GLN A 3 -11.71 -24.98 -4.49
CA GLN A 3 -12.04 -23.78 -3.72
C GLN A 3 -11.64 -24.04 -2.27
N THR A 4 -10.36 -23.93 -1.97
CA THR A 4 -9.90 -23.75 -0.59
C THR A 4 -10.20 -22.31 -0.22
N GLU A 5 -11.45 -22.05 0.18
CA GLU A 5 -11.77 -20.90 1.02
C GLU A 5 -11.06 -21.13 2.35
N ALA A 6 -9.78 -20.76 2.41
CA ALA A 6 -9.08 -20.69 3.67
C ALA A 6 -9.91 -19.79 4.59
N LEU A 7 -10.27 -20.30 5.76
CA LEU A 7 -10.95 -19.50 6.77
C LEU A 7 -9.96 -18.42 7.22
N ILE A 8 -10.08 -17.22 6.64
CA ILE A 8 -9.22 -16.10 7.00
C ILE A 8 -9.75 -15.49 8.28
N ASP A 9 -8.94 -15.51 9.34
CA ASP A 9 -9.29 -14.92 10.61
C ASP A 9 -9.11 -13.40 10.57
N THR A 10 -10.21 -12.65 10.46
CA THR A 10 -10.18 -11.18 10.47
C THR A 10 -10.02 -10.58 11.88
N SER A 11 -10.05 -11.39 12.95
CA SER A 11 -9.96 -10.90 14.33
C SER A 11 -8.57 -10.36 14.68
N ILE A 12 -7.53 -10.78 13.94
CA ILE A 12 -6.17 -10.28 14.08
C ILE A 12 -6.01 -8.81 13.65
N LEU A 13 -6.95 -8.30 12.84
CA LEU A 13 -6.87 -6.95 12.31
C LEU A 13 -7.38 -5.91 13.32
N PRO A 14 -6.68 -4.77 13.50
CA PRO A 14 -7.17 -3.65 14.31
C PRO A 14 -8.57 -3.20 13.88
N SER A 15 -9.47 -2.93 14.83
CA SER A 15 -10.86 -2.54 14.55
C SER A 15 -10.97 -1.30 13.65
N ASP A 16 -10.02 -0.38 13.74
CA ASP A 16 -9.95 0.88 13.01
C ASP A 16 -9.08 0.81 11.73
N ILE A 17 -8.67 -0.38 11.28
CA ILE A 17 -7.77 -0.57 10.13
C ILE A 17 -8.23 0.15 8.86
N MET A 18 -9.55 0.24 8.61
CA MET A 18 -10.12 0.93 7.45
C MET A 18 -9.86 2.44 7.45
N SER A 19 -9.51 3.01 8.60
CA SER A 19 -9.16 4.42 8.76
C SER A 19 -7.66 4.70 8.62
N PHE A 20 -6.81 3.68 8.52
CA PHE A 20 -5.36 3.86 8.45
C PHE A 20 -4.94 4.60 7.18
N ARG A 21 -4.04 5.57 7.35
CA ARG A 21 -3.47 6.39 6.28
C ARG A 21 -2.01 6.70 6.54
N ASN A 22 -1.25 6.91 5.46
CA ASN A 22 0.15 7.33 5.47
C ASN A 22 0.98 6.47 6.42
N VAL A 23 1.66 7.07 7.41
CA VAL A 23 2.55 6.40 8.36
C VAL A 23 1.90 5.20 9.04
N LYS A 24 0.69 5.35 9.60
CA LYS A 24 -0.01 4.24 10.27
C LYS A 24 -0.32 3.08 9.32
N PHE A 25 -0.65 3.41 8.07
CA PHE A 25 -0.87 2.40 7.05
C PHE A 25 0.44 1.68 6.73
N PHE A 26 1.52 2.40 6.47
CA PHE A 26 2.82 1.80 6.16
C PHE A 26 3.41 0.99 7.32
N ASP A 27 3.26 1.43 8.57
CA ASP A 27 3.70 0.65 9.74
C ASP A 27 2.97 -0.69 9.85
N PHE A 28 1.67 -0.69 9.53
CA PHE A 28 0.88 -1.91 9.47
C PHE A 28 1.33 -2.81 8.31
N ILE A 29 1.50 -2.27 7.10
CA ILE A 29 2.01 -3.05 5.95
C ILE A 29 3.40 -3.63 6.25
N ARG A 30 4.29 -2.85 6.88
CA ARG A 30 5.63 -3.29 7.27
C ARG A 30 5.57 -4.52 8.16
N LYS A 31 4.66 -4.52 9.13
CA LYS A 31 4.47 -5.62 10.07
C LYS A 31 3.92 -6.89 9.40
N GLU A 32 2.96 -6.75 8.49
CA GLU A 32 2.26 -7.89 7.89
C GLU A 32 2.91 -8.42 6.61
N ALA A 33 3.44 -7.55 5.76
CA ALA A 33 3.97 -7.89 4.43
C ALA A 33 5.47 -7.58 4.24
N GLY A 34 6.08 -6.83 5.17
CA GLY A 34 7.51 -6.48 5.15
C GLY A 34 7.83 -5.17 4.42
N ASP A 35 9.08 -4.73 4.54
CA ASP A 35 9.55 -3.44 4.00
C ASP A 35 9.43 -3.34 2.47
N ALA A 36 9.63 -4.44 1.75
CA ALA A 36 9.51 -4.46 0.29
C ALA A 36 8.10 -4.10 -0.19
N ALA A 37 7.06 -4.50 0.55
CA ALA A 37 5.68 -4.15 0.23
C ALA A 37 5.38 -2.68 0.51
N VAL A 38 5.96 -2.12 1.57
CA VAL A 38 5.84 -0.69 1.89
C VAL A 38 6.43 0.17 0.78
N ASP A 39 7.67 -0.09 0.40
CA ASP A 39 8.36 0.62 -0.68
C ASP A 39 7.57 0.51 -2.01
N LEU A 40 7.02 -0.68 -2.30
CA LEU A 40 6.19 -0.91 -3.48
C LEU A 40 4.91 -0.05 -3.48
N PHE A 41 4.27 0.09 -2.34
CA PHE A 41 3.07 0.91 -2.18
C PHE A 41 3.37 2.41 -2.20
N GLU A 42 4.50 2.84 -1.63
CA GLU A 42 4.95 4.24 -1.73
C GLU A 42 5.18 4.65 -3.19
N ILE A 43 5.85 3.81 -3.99
CA ILE A 43 6.08 4.09 -5.42
C ILE A 43 4.76 4.23 -6.18
N GLN A 44 3.74 3.44 -5.83
CA GLN A 44 2.41 3.51 -6.44
C GLN A 44 1.51 4.60 -5.83
N SER A 45 2.01 5.35 -4.85
CA SER A 45 1.22 6.33 -4.07
C SER A 45 -0.02 5.71 -3.40
N ILE A 46 0.05 4.42 -3.04
CA ILE A 46 -0.98 3.71 -2.27
C ILE A 46 -0.71 3.98 -0.79
N ASN A 47 -1.46 4.90 -0.20
CA ASN A 47 -1.24 5.37 1.17
C ASN A 47 -2.39 5.06 2.13
N CYS A 48 -3.39 4.26 1.71
CA CYS A 48 -4.49 3.83 2.57
C CYS A 48 -5.13 2.53 2.08
N VAL A 49 -5.86 1.86 2.97
CA VAL A 49 -6.55 0.59 2.68
C VAL A 49 -7.52 0.72 1.51
N LYS A 50 -8.27 1.83 1.43
CA LYS A 50 -9.22 2.05 0.33
C LYS A 50 -8.54 2.10 -1.02
N SER A 51 -7.42 2.83 -1.15
CA SER A 51 -6.65 2.88 -2.40
C SER A 51 -6.12 1.50 -2.77
N LEU A 52 -5.57 0.75 -1.78
CA LEU A 52 -5.08 -0.61 -2.01
C LEU A 52 -6.17 -1.55 -2.55
N LEU A 53 -7.37 -1.51 -1.95
CA LEU A 53 -8.50 -2.35 -2.36
C LEU A 53 -9.09 -1.97 -3.73
N MET A 54 -8.84 -0.75 -4.21
CA MET A 54 -9.25 -0.28 -5.53
C MET A 54 -8.23 -0.60 -6.62
N THR A 55 -6.99 -0.94 -6.23
CA THR A 55 -5.93 -1.34 -7.17
C THR A 55 -6.23 -2.73 -7.71
N ALA A 56 -6.36 -2.86 -9.03
CA ALA A 56 -6.68 -4.13 -9.68
C ALA A 56 -5.50 -5.12 -9.64
N ASP A 57 -4.29 -4.63 -9.90
CA ASP A 57 -3.04 -5.38 -9.83
C ASP A 57 -1.93 -4.51 -9.26
N VAL A 58 -1.47 -4.85 -8.06
CA VAL A 58 -0.38 -4.16 -7.36
C VAL A 58 0.96 -4.33 -8.08
N TYR A 59 1.14 -5.40 -8.84
CA TYR A 59 2.43 -5.75 -9.44
C TYR A 59 2.61 -5.20 -10.84
N CYS A 60 1.55 -4.68 -11.46
CA CYS A 60 1.62 -4.15 -12.83
C CYS A 60 2.70 -3.08 -13.01
N ILE A 61 2.99 -2.31 -11.94
CA ILE A 61 4.03 -1.28 -11.92
C ILE A 61 5.43 -1.85 -12.21
N MET A 62 5.69 -3.12 -11.87
CA MET A 62 7.00 -3.75 -12.05
C MET A 62 7.39 -3.90 -13.53
N ASN A 63 6.40 -3.93 -14.43
CA ASN A 63 6.62 -3.98 -15.87
C ASN A 63 7.07 -2.64 -16.47
N LEU A 64 6.98 -1.54 -15.71
CA LEU A 64 7.39 -0.22 -16.19
C LEU A 64 8.91 -0.08 -16.13
N LYS A 65 9.47 0.54 -17.18
CA LYS A 65 10.88 0.91 -17.25
C LYS A 65 11.05 2.29 -16.62
N SER A 66 11.65 2.36 -15.45
CA SER A 66 11.92 3.61 -14.75
C SER A 66 13.11 3.44 -13.83
N LYS A 67 14.03 4.41 -13.83
CA LYS A 67 15.22 4.40 -12.96
C LYS A 67 14.87 4.23 -11.49
N ALA A 68 13.76 4.82 -11.02
CA ALA A 68 13.30 4.67 -9.64
C ALA A 68 12.87 3.23 -9.33
N LEU A 69 12.18 2.57 -10.27
CA LEU A 69 11.79 1.17 -10.14
C LEU A 69 13.00 0.24 -10.24
N ASP A 70 13.98 0.56 -11.07
CA ASP A 70 15.20 -0.25 -11.20
C ASP A 70 16.03 -0.20 -9.91
N CYS A 71 16.14 0.98 -9.28
CA CYS A 71 16.71 1.10 -7.93
C CYS A 71 15.95 0.26 -6.89
N PHE A 72 14.62 0.27 -6.94
CA PHE A 72 13.78 -0.54 -6.06
C PHE A 72 13.96 -2.06 -6.30
N LYS A 73 13.95 -2.49 -7.56
CA LYS A 73 14.18 -3.89 -7.96
C LYS A 73 15.54 -4.38 -7.51
N ASN A 74 16.57 -3.56 -7.65
CA ASN A 74 17.91 -3.89 -7.18
C ASN A 74 17.97 -3.96 -5.63
N LYS A 75 17.42 -2.96 -4.93
CA LYS A 75 17.40 -2.90 -3.45
C LYS A 75 16.80 -4.16 -2.82
N HIS A 76 15.73 -4.70 -3.39
CA HIS A 76 15.01 -5.87 -2.85
C HIS A 76 15.40 -7.21 -3.50
N GLY A 77 16.34 -7.19 -4.45
CA GLY A 77 16.80 -8.39 -5.17
C GLY A 77 15.70 -9.03 -6.02
N PHE A 78 14.95 -8.21 -6.76
CA PHE A 78 13.99 -8.65 -7.77
C PHE A 78 14.59 -8.71 -9.18
N MET A 79 15.71 -8.02 -9.41
CA MET A 79 16.39 -8.00 -10.70
C MET A 79 17.28 -9.23 -10.85
N LEU A 80 17.23 -9.87 -12.02
CA LEU A 80 18.13 -10.95 -12.42
C LEU A 80 19.31 -10.40 -13.24
N ASP A 81 20.33 -11.23 -13.47
CA ASP A 81 21.54 -10.86 -14.21
C ASP A 81 21.29 -10.54 -15.70
N ASP A 82 20.12 -10.95 -16.24
CA ASP A 82 19.70 -10.71 -17.62
C ASP A 82 18.77 -9.49 -17.78
N ASP A 83 18.76 -8.59 -16.79
CA ASP A 83 17.86 -7.43 -16.69
C ASP A 83 16.36 -7.78 -16.65
N THR A 84 16.01 -9.06 -16.47
CA THR A 84 14.63 -9.46 -16.18
C THR A 84 14.34 -9.32 -14.69
N PHE A 85 13.05 -9.41 -14.31
CA PHE A 85 12.66 -9.33 -12.91
C PHE A 85 11.77 -10.49 -12.49
N ILE A 86 11.92 -10.91 -11.23
CA ILE A 86 11.07 -11.92 -10.59
C ILE A 86 10.52 -11.35 -9.30
N ILE A 87 9.22 -11.49 -9.12
CA ILE A 87 8.56 -11.17 -7.85
C ILE A 87 8.69 -12.38 -6.94
N LYS A 88 9.40 -12.22 -5.81
CA LYS A 88 9.57 -13.29 -4.83
C LYS A 88 8.20 -13.80 -4.37
N ILE A 89 7.99 -15.10 -4.47
CA ILE A 89 6.71 -15.77 -4.14
C ILE A 89 6.24 -15.41 -2.73
N GLY A 90 7.16 -15.30 -1.76
CA GLY A 90 6.83 -14.91 -0.39
C GLY A 90 6.22 -13.51 -0.29
N ILE A 91 6.80 -12.52 -0.97
CA ILE A 91 6.28 -11.14 -0.97
C ILE A 91 4.93 -11.09 -1.70
N LYS A 92 4.82 -11.82 -2.81
CA LYS A 92 3.56 -11.93 -3.55
C LYS A 92 2.46 -12.51 -2.67
N GLY A 93 2.73 -13.64 -2.03
CA GLY A 93 1.79 -14.32 -1.14
C GLY A 93 1.36 -13.46 0.05
N ASN A 94 2.29 -12.76 0.69
CA ASN A 94 1.98 -11.91 1.84
C ASN A 94 1.05 -10.74 1.46
N VAL A 95 1.31 -10.08 0.34
CA VAL A 95 0.49 -8.96 -0.13
C VAL A 95 -0.87 -9.44 -0.64
N ASP A 96 -0.93 -10.55 -1.39
CA ASP A 96 -2.19 -11.15 -1.83
C ASP A 96 -3.06 -11.56 -0.62
N TYR A 97 -2.46 -12.24 0.36
CA TYR A 97 -3.12 -12.61 1.61
C TYR A 97 -3.66 -11.38 2.35
N LEU A 98 -2.85 -10.32 2.44
CA LEU A 98 -3.26 -9.08 3.10
C LEU A 98 -4.44 -8.41 2.39
N ILE A 99 -4.43 -8.36 1.06
CA ILE A 99 -5.54 -7.80 0.27
C ILE A 99 -6.82 -8.60 0.53
N ASP A 100 -6.74 -9.93 0.54
CA ASP A 100 -7.90 -10.78 0.79
C ASP A 100 -8.43 -10.63 2.21
N LEU A 101 -7.54 -10.57 3.20
CA LEU A 101 -7.87 -10.29 4.61
C LEU A 101 -8.59 -8.94 4.75
N LEU A 102 -8.12 -7.89 4.09
CA LEU A 102 -8.75 -6.57 4.09
C LEU A 102 -10.10 -6.57 3.35
N LYS A 103 -10.23 -7.28 2.21
CA LYS A 103 -11.50 -7.44 1.50
C LYS A 103 -12.55 -8.11 2.38
N GLN A 104 -12.19 -9.20 3.06
CA GLN A 104 -13.12 -9.90 3.94
C GLN A 104 -13.60 -8.99 5.07
N LYS A 105 -12.70 -8.25 5.72
CA LYS A 105 -13.08 -7.29 6.76
C LYS A 105 -14.02 -6.20 6.23
N CYS A 106 -13.74 -5.65 5.06
CA CYS A 106 -14.61 -4.67 4.41
C CYS A 106 -16.02 -5.21 4.17
N THR A 107 -16.14 -6.47 3.72
CA THR A 107 -17.46 -7.10 3.53
C THR A 107 -18.18 -7.40 4.85
N ALA A 108 -17.46 -7.74 5.91
CA ALA A 108 -18.03 -7.97 7.24
C ALA A 108 -18.64 -6.67 7.82
N ASP A 109 -17.90 -5.56 7.74
CA ASP A 109 -18.37 -4.24 8.18
C ASP A 109 -19.60 -3.77 7.37
N ALA A 110 -19.62 -4.03 6.07
CA ALA A 110 -20.75 -3.73 5.20
C ALA A 110 -22.02 -4.57 5.53
N LYS A 111 -21.88 -5.77 6.07
CA LYS A 111 -23.01 -6.61 6.51
C LYS A 111 -23.62 -6.08 7.81
N LEU A 112 -22.78 -5.63 8.75
CA LEU A 112 -23.22 -5.06 10.03
C LEU A 112 -24.04 -3.77 9.87
N THR A 113 -23.69 -2.93 8.90
CA THR A 113 -24.44 -1.69 8.64
C THR A 113 -25.82 -1.94 8.01
N LYS A 114 -25.97 -3.01 7.22
CA LYS A 114 -27.25 -3.36 6.57
C LYS A 114 -28.26 -4.01 7.50
N SER A 115 -27.82 -4.78 8.49
CA SER A 115 -28.73 -5.46 9.44
C SER A 115 -29.42 -4.50 10.40
N SER A 116 -28.81 -3.34 10.69
CA SER A 116 -29.33 -2.36 11.66
C SER A 116 -30.60 -1.62 11.21
N LYS A 117 -30.88 -1.55 9.90
CA LYS A 117 -32.00 -0.73 9.37
C LYS A 117 -33.38 -1.40 9.37
N ARG A 118 -33.51 -2.67 9.78
CA ARG A 118 -34.76 -3.44 9.57
C ARG A 118 -35.85 -3.28 10.64
N ASN A 119 -35.59 -2.60 11.76
CA ASN A 119 -36.57 -2.54 12.88
C ASN A 119 -37.18 -1.16 13.15
N GLN A 120 -37.04 -0.19 12.26
CA GLN A 120 -37.87 1.02 12.31
C GLN A 120 -39.10 0.87 11.43
N SER A 121 -39.98 -0.07 11.80
CA SER A 121 -41.37 -0.04 11.36
C SER A 121 -42.02 1.16 12.02
N SER A 122 -42.12 2.27 11.28
CA SER A 122 -43.04 3.35 11.62
C SER A 122 -44.46 2.75 11.73
N PRO A 123 -45.30 3.17 12.69
CA PRO A 123 -46.71 2.82 12.68
C PRO A 123 -47.35 3.34 11.37
N PRO A 124 -48.32 2.63 10.79
CA PRO A 124 -49.02 3.11 9.61
C PRO A 124 -49.77 4.40 9.98
N LEU A 125 -49.36 5.53 9.41
CA LEU A 125 -50.14 6.76 9.47
C LEU A 125 -51.28 6.62 8.46
N ASP A 126 -52.48 6.35 8.97
CA ASP A 126 -53.73 6.54 8.24
C ASP A 126 -53.79 7.97 7.72
N ARG A 127 -53.52 8.13 6.42
CA ARG A 127 -53.66 9.41 5.74
C ARG A 127 -54.98 9.42 4.99
N THR A 128 -55.99 9.96 5.67
CA THR A 128 -57.28 10.34 5.11
C THR A 128 -57.06 11.26 3.90
N ILE A 129 -57.68 10.86 2.79
CA ILE A 129 -57.75 11.57 1.52
C ILE A 129 -58.45 12.92 1.75
N ASN A 130 -57.83 14.03 1.34
CA ASN A 130 -58.62 15.16 0.88
C ASN A 130 -57.97 15.84 -0.33
N ILE A 131 -58.76 15.90 -1.38
CA ILE A 131 -58.48 16.40 -2.71
C ILE A 131 -58.58 17.93 -2.67
N SER A 132 -57.58 18.64 -3.19
CA SER A 132 -57.80 19.94 -3.84
C SER A 132 -56.61 20.30 -4.71
N SER A 133 -56.90 20.31 -6.01
CA SER A 133 -56.12 20.84 -7.11
C SER A 133 -56.10 22.37 -7.08
N THR A 134 -54.93 22.98 -7.22
CA THR A 134 -54.80 24.33 -7.76
C THR A 134 -53.47 24.50 -8.46
N THR A 135 -53.58 24.75 -9.76
CA THR A 135 -52.56 25.17 -10.71
C THR A 135 -52.07 26.57 -10.36
N THR A 136 -50.77 26.79 -10.23
CA THR A 136 -50.15 28.10 -10.47
C THR A 136 -48.74 27.93 -11.04
N GLU A 137 -48.55 28.62 -12.15
CA GLU A 137 -47.32 28.82 -12.92
C GLU A 137 -46.26 29.61 -12.13
N SER A 138 -45.09 29.77 -12.76
CA SER A 138 -43.97 30.67 -12.41
C SER A 138 -43.02 30.12 -11.34
N THR A 139 -41.70 30.12 -11.49
CA THR A 139 -40.83 30.96 -12.32
C THR A 139 -39.50 30.23 -12.45
N MET A 140 -38.87 30.25 -13.63
CA MET A 140 -37.48 29.83 -13.78
C MET A 140 -36.59 30.77 -12.95
N SER A 141 -35.82 30.22 -12.00
CA SER A 141 -34.70 30.92 -11.38
C SER A 141 -33.40 30.29 -11.85
N VAL A 142 -32.85 30.90 -12.89
CA VAL A 142 -31.47 30.73 -13.33
C VAL A 142 -30.62 31.52 -12.34
N LEU A 143 -29.97 30.84 -11.39
CA LEU A 143 -28.88 31.44 -10.63
C LEU A 143 -27.56 30.83 -11.06
N SER A 144 -27.00 31.50 -12.07
CA SER A 144 -25.60 31.56 -12.39
C SER A 144 -24.81 31.93 -11.13
N SER A 145 -24.03 31.00 -10.59
CA SER A 145 -22.99 31.31 -9.61
C SER A 145 -21.64 31.06 -10.25
N ASN A 146 -21.13 32.19 -10.74
CA ASN A 146 -19.86 32.41 -11.38
C ASN A 146 -18.74 32.28 -10.32
N SER A 147 -18.25 31.07 -10.08
CA SER A 147 -17.08 30.84 -9.22
C SER A 147 -15.80 30.96 -10.04
N SER A 148 -15.46 32.21 -10.36
CA SER A 148 -14.13 32.65 -10.79
C SER A 148 -13.14 32.34 -9.66
N ASN A 149 -12.47 31.20 -9.72
CA ASN A 149 -11.26 30.98 -8.94
C ASN A 149 -10.11 31.66 -9.68
N VAL A 150 -9.81 32.87 -9.22
CA VAL A 150 -8.59 33.61 -9.49
C VAL A 150 -7.38 32.70 -9.26
N VAL A 151 -6.71 32.38 -10.37
CA VAL A 151 -5.34 31.89 -10.38
C VAL A 151 -4.47 33.01 -9.81
N THR A 152 -4.15 32.93 -8.52
CA THR A 152 -3.00 33.65 -7.98
C THR A 152 -1.76 32.87 -8.37
N SER A 153 -1.14 33.30 -9.47
CA SER A 153 0.22 32.94 -9.82
C SER A 153 1.13 33.34 -8.65
N LYS A 154 1.41 32.38 -7.75
CA LYS A 154 2.54 32.50 -6.85
C LYS A 154 3.79 32.51 -7.73
N LYS A 155 4.35 33.71 -7.85
CA LYS A 155 5.73 33.97 -8.26
C LYS A 155 6.61 32.94 -7.55
N SER A 156 7.08 31.96 -8.31
CA SER A 156 8.17 31.10 -7.91
C SER A 156 9.40 32.00 -7.81
N ASP A 157 9.78 32.37 -6.59
CA ASP A 157 11.13 32.81 -6.34
C ASP A 157 12.03 31.63 -6.71
N ILE A 158 12.71 31.80 -7.85
CA ILE A 158 13.82 30.98 -8.27
C ILE A 158 14.90 31.23 -7.21
N ILE A 159 14.96 30.33 -6.23
CA ILE A 159 16.14 30.23 -5.38
C ILE A 159 17.20 29.56 -6.25
N ASP A 160 18.02 30.39 -6.86
CA ASP A 160 19.28 30.00 -7.48
C ASP A 160 20.21 29.53 -6.36
N ILE A 161 20.21 28.22 -6.09
CA ILE A 161 21.17 27.57 -5.21
C ILE A 161 22.36 27.16 -6.09
N SER A 162 23.12 28.14 -6.55
CA SER A 162 24.52 27.93 -6.91
C SER A 162 25.31 27.76 -5.62
N HIS A 163 25.23 26.56 -5.02
CA HIS A 163 26.18 26.16 -3.99
C HIS A 163 27.41 25.58 -4.67
N SER A 164 28.51 26.32 -4.54
CA SER A 164 29.88 25.93 -4.90
C SER A 164 30.19 24.53 -4.36
N LEU A 165 30.65 23.67 -5.26
CA LEU A 165 31.27 22.38 -4.94
C LEU A 165 32.74 22.63 -4.64
N ASP A 166 33.07 23.04 -3.42
CA ASP A 166 34.46 23.10 -2.95
C ASP A 166 34.52 22.74 -1.45
N ASP A 167 34.06 21.54 -1.09
CA ASP A 167 34.44 20.92 0.18
C ASP A 167 35.28 19.68 -0.11
N ASP A 168 36.58 19.94 -0.13
CA ASP A 168 37.70 19.02 -0.07
C ASP A 168 37.64 18.20 1.24
N PHE A 169 36.87 17.10 1.24
CA PHE A 169 36.97 16.08 2.27
C PHE A 169 38.08 15.09 1.91
N SER A 170 39.30 15.46 2.26
CA SER A 170 40.40 14.51 2.45
C SER A 170 40.00 13.46 3.49
N LEU A 171 39.63 12.27 3.03
CA LEU A 171 39.48 11.09 3.87
C LEU A 171 40.87 10.66 4.34
N GLN A 172 41.27 11.14 5.51
CA GLN A 172 42.36 10.57 6.27
C GLN A 172 41.93 9.18 6.75
N VAL A 173 42.37 8.16 6.01
CA VAL A 173 42.20 6.75 6.35
C VAL A 173 43.13 6.43 7.51
N ASP A 174 42.57 6.33 8.72
CA ASP A 174 43.27 5.71 9.83
C ASP A 174 43.41 4.19 9.54
N PRO A 175 44.63 3.62 9.58
CA PRO A 175 44.84 2.20 9.38
C PRO A 175 44.36 1.42 10.61
N LEU A 176 43.11 0.97 10.60
CA LEU A 176 42.62 0.03 11.61
C LEU A 176 43.31 -1.33 11.42
N THR A 177 44.10 -1.66 12.42
CA THR A 177 44.84 -2.90 12.59
C THR A 177 43.88 -4.10 12.62
N VAL A 178 43.87 -4.89 11.55
CA VAL A 178 43.16 -6.18 11.50
C VAL A 178 43.93 -7.19 12.35
N LYS A 179 43.45 -7.45 13.58
CA LYS A 179 43.82 -8.67 14.32
C LYS A 179 43.04 -9.84 13.74
N ALA A 180 43.64 -10.52 12.78
CA ALA A 180 43.19 -11.82 12.31
C ALA A 180 43.50 -12.88 13.37
N SER A 181 42.50 -13.29 14.15
CA SER A 181 42.56 -14.55 14.90
C SER A 181 42.00 -15.65 14.02
N VAL A 182 42.91 -16.33 13.31
CA VAL A 182 42.64 -17.55 12.56
C VAL A 182 42.54 -18.70 13.55
N THR A 183 41.32 -19.15 13.85
CA THR A 183 41.10 -20.42 14.55
C THR A 183 41.08 -21.54 13.52
N ILE A 184 42.21 -22.23 13.38
CA ILE A 184 42.36 -23.44 12.58
C ILE A 184 41.66 -24.57 13.33
N THR A 185 40.54 -25.06 12.80
CA THR A 185 39.98 -26.35 13.22
C THR A 185 40.61 -27.47 12.38
N PRO A 186 41.17 -28.52 13.00
CA PRO A 186 41.87 -29.57 12.29
C PRO A 186 40.90 -30.52 11.56
N LYS A 187 41.24 -30.81 10.28
CA LYS A 187 40.74 -31.94 9.51
C LYS A 187 41.10 -33.25 10.21
N THR A 188 40.10 -34.08 10.52
CA THR A 188 40.30 -35.52 10.71
C THR A 188 39.72 -36.26 9.49
N ASN A 189 40.64 -36.73 8.65
CA ASN A 189 40.41 -37.88 7.75
C ASN A 189 40.14 -39.13 8.60
N THR A 190 39.35 -40.08 8.08
CA THR A 190 39.31 -41.55 8.32
C THR A 190 37.88 -42.00 7.99
N ALA A 191 37.54 -43.01 7.20
CA ALA A 191 38.26 -43.98 6.38
C ALA A 191 37.26 -44.56 5.36
N ALA A 192 37.76 -44.98 4.20
CA ALA A 192 37.07 -45.88 3.31
C ALA A 192 36.89 -47.25 3.99
N THR A 193 35.70 -47.83 3.92
CA THR A 193 35.48 -49.26 4.15
C THR A 193 34.81 -49.82 2.90
N SER A 194 35.59 -50.64 2.19
CA SER A 194 35.17 -51.56 1.14
C SER A 194 34.67 -52.85 1.80
N THR A 195 33.55 -53.40 1.33
CA THR A 195 32.99 -54.77 1.48
C THR A 195 31.55 -54.67 0.97
N ASN A 196 31.02 -55.44 0.01
CA ASN A 196 31.41 -56.63 -0.74
C ASN A 196 30.93 -56.48 -2.19
#